data_AF-A0A2V7G1Z5-F1
#
_entry.id   AF-A0A2V7G1Z5-F1
#
_cell.length_a   1.000
_cell.length_b   1.000
_cell.length_c   1.000
_cell.angle_alpha   90.00
_cell.angle_beta   90.00
_cell.angle_gamma   90.00
#
_symmetry.space_group_name_H-M   'P 1'
#
loop_
_entity.id
_entity.type
_entity.pdbx_description
1 polymer ?
#
loop_
_entity_poly.entity_id
_entity_poly.type
_entity_poly.pdbx_seq_one_letter_code
_entity_poly.pdbx_strand_id
1 'polypeptide(L)'
;MEYMPNPEVSVIVREVNRFKVSVIGEVKKPGRFDFKSKATVLDAIALAGGFNDFAARSRIVILRPDGAGTKRIPVNYNKIISTTSVQDDLYLQPGDVIVVP
;
A
#
# COMPACT_ATOMS: atom_id res chain seq x y z
N MET A 1 6.88 -39.79 40.71
CA MET A 1 6.88 -38.44 40.10
C MET A 1 6.84 -38.66 38.60
N GLU A 2 5.73 -38.32 37.97
CA GLU A 2 5.39 -38.70 36.60
C GLU A 2 5.77 -37.57 35.64
N TYR A 3 6.54 -37.91 34.62
CA TYR A 3 6.98 -36.98 33.57
C TYR A 3 6.01 -37.08 32.41
N MET A 4 5.30 -36.00 32.09
CA MET A 4 4.44 -35.88 30.91
C MET A 4 5.16 -35.03 29.85
N PRO A 5 5.76 -35.62 28.80
CA PRO A 5 6.00 -34.90 27.57
C PRO A 5 4.81 -35.14 26.66
N ASN A 6 4.17 -34.07 26.19
CA ASN A 6 3.52 -33.95 24.87
C ASN A 6 2.72 -32.64 24.83
N PRO A 7 3.38 -31.48 24.66
CA PRO A 7 2.65 -30.28 24.26
C PRO A 7 2.19 -30.47 22.81
N GLU A 8 0.89 -30.65 22.58
CA GLU A 8 0.30 -30.42 21.26
C GLU A 8 0.43 -28.93 20.92
N VAL A 9 1.49 -28.58 20.21
CA VAL A 9 1.67 -27.20 19.73
C VAL A 9 0.86 -27.03 18.46
N SER A 10 -0.37 -26.54 18.61
CA SER A 10 -1.13 -26.00 17.47
C SER A 10 -0.46 -24.71 17.02
N VAL A 11 0.04 -24.69 15.78
CA VAL A 11 0.57 -23.48 15.15
C VAL A 11 -0.63 -22.62 14.72
N ILE A 12 -1.06 -21.71 15.60
CA ILE A 12 -1.97 -20.62 15.23
C ILE A 12 -1.17 -19.65 14.36
N VAL A 13 -1.72 -19.27 13.20
CA VAL A 13 -1.06 -18.42 12.19
C VAL A 13 -0.47 -17.18 12.86
N ARG A 14 0.87 -17.17 12.99
CA ARG A 14 1.66 -16.03 13.46
C ARG A 14 1.55 -14.91 12.42
N GLU A 15 0.83 -13.85 12.79
CA GLU A 15 0.93 -12.49 12.27
C GLU A 15 1.08 -12.38 10.74
N VAL A 16 -0.06 -12.37 10.04
CA VAL A 16 -0.10 -11.82 8.67
C VAL A 16 0.35 -10.36 8.81
N ASN A 17 1.54 -10.01 8.32
CA ASN A 17 2.08 -8.65 8.32
C ASN A 17 1.16 -7.71 7.53
N ARG A 18 0.08 -7.28 8.17
CA ARG A 18 -0.88 -6.35 7.61
C ARG A 18 -0.37 -4.95 7.82
N PHE A 19 -0.39 -4.14 6.78
CA PHE A 19 -0.07 -2.72 6.89
C PHE A 19 -1.16 -1.86 6.27
N LYS A 20 -1.22 -0.62 6.72
CA LYS A 20 -2.21 0.34 6.29
C LYS A 20 -1.58 1.39 5.40
N VAL A 21 -2.30 1.76 4.34
CA VAL A 21 -1.98 2.89 3.46
C VAL A 21 -3.21 3.76 3.34
N SER A 22 -3.03 5.08 3.34
CA SER A 22 -4.13 6.02 3.14
C SER A 22 -4.13 6.47 1.68
N VAL A 23 -5.29 6.51 1.03
CA VAL A 23 -5.49 7.09 -0.30
C VAL A 23 -6.47 8.25 -0.16
N ILE A 24 -6.06 9.45 -0.59
CA ILE A 24 -6.85 10.66 -0.46
C ILE A 24 -6.83 11.49 -1.75
N GLY A 25 -7.81 12.37 -1.88
CA GLY A 25 -8.00 13.25 -3.04
C GLY A 25 -8.91 12.65 -4.10
N GLU A 26 -8.59 12.89 -5.37
CA GLU A 26 -9.43 12.63 -6.55
C GLU A 26 -9.49 11.14 -6.95
N VAL A 27 -9.98 10.30 -6.03
CA VAL A 27 -10.26 8.87 -6.22
C VAL A 27 -11.73 8.58 -5.91
N LYS A 28 -12.27 7.46 -6.43
CA LYS A 28 -13.68 7.13 -6.21
C LYS A 28 -14.01 6.83 -4.74
N LYS A 29 -13.08 6.22 -4.01
CA LYS A 29 -13.23 5.84 -2.60
C LYS A 29 -11.98 6.26 -1.82
N PRO A 30 -11.88 7.50 -1.34
CA PRO A 30 -10.81 7.89 -0.45
C PRO A 30 -10.96 7.18 0.90
N GLY A 31 -9.84 6.83 1.54
CA GLY A 31 -9.86 6.12 2.81
C GLY A 31 -8.55 5.42 3.16
N ARG A 32 -8.59 4.63 4.23
CA ARG A 32 -7.50 3.77 4.67
C ARG A 32 -7.74 2.35 4.19
N PHE A 33 -6.73 1.73 3.60
CA PHE A 33 -6.79 0.39 3.05
C PHE A 33 -5.78 -0.51 3.76
N ASP A 34 -6.25 -1.71 4.11
CA ASP A 34 -5.44 -2.74 4.74
C ASP A 34 -4.88 -3.68 3.68
N PHE A 35 -3.55 -3.82 3.63
CA PHE A 35 -2.85 -4.74 2.74
C PHE A 35 -2.31 -5.92 3.52
N LYS A 36 -2.46 -7.14 2.98
CA LYS A 36 -2.03 -8.38 3.64
C LYS A 36 -0.60 -8.82 3.27
N SER A 37 -0.02 -8.21 2.24
CA SER A 37 1.29 -8.55 1.67
C SER A 37 1.81 -7.38 0.84
N LYS A 38 2.98 -7.54 0.19
CA LYS A 38 3.51 -6.59 -0.78
C LYS A 38 2.40 -6.09 -1.71
N ALA A 39 2.25 -4.78 -1.77
CA ALA A 39 1.27 -4.09 -2.60
C ALA A 39 1.94 -2.90 -3.26
N THR A 40 1.43 -2.50 -4.42
CA THR A 40 1.95 -1.37 -5.19
C THR A 40 0.98 -0.20 -5.20
N VAL A 41 1.42 0.93 -5.76
CA VAL A 41 0.56 2.12 -5.91
C VAL A 41 -0.67 1.79 -6.73
N LEU A 42 -0.51 0.99 -7.79
CA LEU A 42 -1.63 0.53 -8.61
C LEU A 42 -2.64 -0.28 -7.80
N ASP A 43 -2.19 -1.18 -6.94
CA ASP A 43 -3.08 -1.98 -6.08
C ASP A 43 -3.93 -1.07 -5.17
N ALA A 44 -3.32 -0.04 -4.60
CA ALA A 44 -4.04 0.91 -3.75
C ALA A 44 -5.04 1.77 -4.52
N ILE A 45 -4.68 2.24 -5.72
CA ILE A 45 -5.61 2.97 -6.59
C ILE A 45 -6.78 2.05 -7.00
N ALA A 46 -6.51 0.79 -7.31
CA ALA A 46 -7.53 -0.18 -7.67
C ALA A 46 -8.51 -0.43 -6.50
N LEU A 47 -8.00 -0.59 -5.28
CA LEU A 47 -8.83 -0.72 -4.08
C LEU A 47 -9.64 0.55 -3.78
N ALA A 48 -9.08 1.72 -4.06
CA ALA A 48 -9.79 3.00 -4.01
C ALA A 48 -10.85 3.17 -5.12
N GLY A 49 -11.06 2.16 -5.97
CA GLY A 49 -12.05 2.18 -7.06
C GLY A 49 -11.59 2.92 -8.31
N GLY A 50 -10.30 3.21 -8.41
CA GLY A 50 -9.71 4.02 -9.46
C GLY A 50 -9.87 5.53 -9.23
N PHE A 51 -9.42 6.28 -10.22
CA PHE A 51 -9.55 7.73 -10.25
C PHE A 51 -10.98 8.17 -10.55
N ASN A 52 -11.33 9.38 -10.10
CA ASN A 52 -12.48 10.09 -10.66
C ASN A 52 -12.08 10.89 -11.93
N ASP A 53 -13.01 11.66 -12.48
CA ASP A 53 -12.81 12.37 -13.75
C ASP A 53 -11.90 13.62 -13.64
N PHE A 54 -11.65 14.12 -12.43
CA PHE A 54 -10.86 15.33 -12.19
C PHE A 54 -9.39 15.04 -11.81
N ALA A 55 -9.05 13.77 -11.61
CA ALA A 55 -7.74 13.36 -11.11
C ALA A 55 -6.56 13.69 -12.05
N ALA A 56 -5.55 14.35 -11.50
CA ALA A 56 -4.27 14.58 -12.15
C ALA A 56 -3.35 13.35 -12.04
N ARG A 57 -3.63 12.31 -12.85
CA ARG A 57 -2.96 10.99 -12.82
C ARG A 57 -1.42 11.04 -12.96
N SER A 58 -0.87 12.10 -13.55
CA SER A 58 0.58 12.29 -13.73
C SER A 58 1.27 12.99 -12.54
N ARG A 59 0.52 13.47 -11.54
CA ARG A 59 1.01 14.27 -10.41
C ARG A 59 0.70 13.64 -9.05
N ILE A 60 0.55 12.32 -9.01
CA ILE A 60 0.32 11.59 -7.76
C ILE A 60 1.56 11.76 -6.88
N VAL A 61 1.36 11.90 -5.57
CA VAL A 61 2.46 12.02 -4.60
C VAL A 61 2.24 11.01 -3.48
N ILE A 62 3.28 10.24 -3.17
CA ILE A 62 3.32 9.42 -1.96
C ILE A 62 4.07 10.20 -0.89
N LEU A 63 3.44 10.34 0.26
CA LEU A 63 4.05 10.82 1.49
C LEU A 63 4.42 9.58 2.31
N ARG A 64 5.72 9.33 2.42
CA ARG A 64 6.27 8.16 3.11
C ARG A 64 6.98 8.60 4.40
N PRO A 65 6.53 8.15 5.58
CA PRO A 65 7.28 8.34 6.82
C PRO A 65 8.64 7.64 6.73
N ASP A 66 9.73 8.34 7.06
CA ASP A 66 11.10 7.79 7.03
C ASP A 66 11.82 7.87 8.39
N GLY A 67 11.06 8.07 9.46
CA GLY A 67 11.56 8.17 10.85
C GLY A 67 12.14 9.54 11.21
N ALA A 68 12.69 10.28 10.25
CA ALA A 68 13.19 11.64 10.44
C ALA A 68 12.19 12.72 9.96
N GLY A 69 11.23 12.32 9.12
CA GLY A 69 10.19 13.20 8.62
C GLY A 69 9.28 12.48 7.62
N THR A 70 8.99 13.14 6.51
CA THR A 70 8.12 12.61 5.45
C THR A 70 8.77 12.82 4.10
N LYS A 71 9.15 11.72 3.45
CA LYS A 71 9.66 11.72 2.09
C LYS A 71 8.51 11.87 1.11
N ARG A 72 8.65 12.80 0.17
CA ARG A 72 7.71 13.01 -0.94
C ARG A 72 8.21 12.28 -2.17
N ILE A 73 7.45 11.32 -2.67
CA ILE A 73 7.82 10.50 -3.83
C ILE A 73 6.79 10.77 -4.94
N PRO A 74 7.16 11.48 -6.02
CA PRO A 74 6.27 11.71 -7.14
C PRO A 74 6.04 10.41 -7.92
N VAL A 75 4.81 10.17 -8.32
CA VAL A 75 4.39 9.01 -9.11
C VAL A 75 3.59 9.48 -10.31
N ASN A 76 3.97 9.02 -11.49
CA ASN A 76 3.25 9.30 -12.72
C ASN A 76 2.55 8.02 -13.20
N TYR A 77 1.25 7.93 -12.95
CA TYR A 77 0.45 6.78 -13.34
C TYR A 77 0.53 6.50 -14.84
N ASN A 78 0.50 7.54 -15.68
CA ASN A 78 0.55 7.39 -17.13
C ASN A 78 1.85 6.72 -17.57
N LYS A 79 2.97 7.03 -16.91
CA LYS A 79 4.26 6.37 -17.17
C LYS A 79 4.19 4.88 -16.83
N ILE A 80 3.63 4.54 -15.65
CA ILE A 80 3.49 3.16 -15.20
C ILE A 80 2.67 2.32 -16.19
N ILE A 81 1.53 2.84 -16.68
CA ILE A 81 0.67 2.09 -17.61
C ILE A 81 1.18 2.08 -19.07
N SER A 82 1.97 3.08 -19.46
CA SER A 82 2.47 3.22 -20.84
C SER A 82 3.71 2.38 -21.15
N THR A 83 4.46 1.98 -20.11
CA THR A 83 5.68 1.21 -20.28
C THR A 83 5.39 -0.27 -20.10
N THR A 84 6.01 -1.13 -20.91
CA THR A 84 5.98 -2.59 -20.72
C THR A 84 6.77 -3.02 -19.48
N SER A 85 7.44 -2.10 -18.80
CA SER A 85 8.30 -2.34 -17.65
C SER A 85 7.61 -1.90 -16.37
N VAL A 86 7.23 -2.88 -15.54
CA VAL A 86 6.65 -2.72 -14.19
C VAL A 86 7.60 -1.99 -13.21
N GLN A 87 8.79 -1.57 -13.64
CA GLN A 87 9.83 -0.98 -12.79
C GLN A 87 9.44 0.37 -12.17
N ASP A 88 8.51 1.10 -12.77
CA ASP A 88 8.02 2.36 -12.21
C ASP A 88 6.88 2.17 -11.19
N ASP A 89 6.33 0.94 -11.04
CA ASP A 89 5.30 0.66 -10.04
C ASP A 89 5.92 0.47 -8.65
N LEU A 90 5.75 1.48 -7.79
CA LEU A 90 6.41 1.54 -6.51
C LEU A 90 5.72 0.65 -5.48
N TYR A 91 6.51 -0.16 -4.75
CA TYR A 91 5.99 -0.87 -3.59
C TYR A 91 5.64 0.08 -2.44
N LEU A 92 4.47 -0.15 -1.87
CA LEU A 92 3.95 0.57 -0.72
C LEU A 92 4.61 0.10 0.56
N GLN A 93 4.71 1.02 1.51
CA GLN A 93 5.23 0.79 2.84
C GLN A 93 4.19 1.13 3.91
N PRO A 94 4.31 0.56 5.12
CA PRO A 94 3.43 0.88 6.22
C PRO A 94 3.40 2.39 6.50
N GLY A 95 2.21 2.97 6.55
CA GLY A 95 2.03 4.39 6.84
C GLY A 95 2.14 5.32 5.62
N ASP A 96 2.34 4.78 4.41
CA ASP A 96 2.27 5.59 3.19
C ASP A 96 0.92 6.31 3.07
N VAL A 97 0.95 7.55 2.57
CA VAL A 97 -0.23 8.32 2.19
C VAL A 97 -0.11 8.68 0.72
N ILE A 98 -1.00 8.13 -0.09
CA ILE A 98 -1.13 8.40 -1.51
C ILE A 98 -2.08 9.58 -1.68
N VAL A 99 -1.56 10.67 -2.24
CA VAL A 99 -2.30 11.89 -2.53
C VAL A 99 -2.51 11.97 -4.04
N VAL A 100 -3.77 11.96 -4.46
CA VAL A 100 -4.18 12.13 -5.84
C VAL A 100 -4.78 13.52 -5.99
N PRO A 101 -4.10 14.47 -6.65
CA PRO A 101 -4.63 15.81 -6.89
C PRO A 101 -5.66 15.84 -8.01
#